data_AF-R7RXK0-F1
#
_entry.id   AF-R7RXK0-F1
#
_cell.length_a   1.000
_cell.length_b   1.000
_cell.length_c   1.000
_cell.angle_alpha   90.00
_cell.angle_beta   90.00
_cell.angle_gamma   90.00
#
_symmetry.space_group_name_H-M   'P 1'
#
loop_
_entity.id
_entity.type
_entity.pdbx_description
1 polymer ?
#
loop_
_entity_poly.entity_id
_entity_poly.type
_entity_poly.pdbx_seq_one_letter_code
_entity_poly.pdbx_strand_id
1 'polypeptide(L)'
;GPEGLEKGSRPTELTDWIACARPWTDRQPKKIRDLATFENHFREWWSEVQPEGRMKDDLGRFVQVDEPGVDWDDIRLSGKNGLWMVVAGLCFWGQALGSDEARLFCPPWFDCVSDVSWVLNELIRTFSSSA
;
A
#
# COMPACT_ATOMS: atom_id res chain seq x y z
N GLY A 1 3.38 20.36 -16.81
CA GLY A 1 3.85 18.96 -16.94
C GLY A 1 3.41 18.25 -15.70
N PRO A 2 2.96 16.98 -15.74
CA PRO A 2 2.34 16.40 -14.56
C PRO A 2 3.40 16.35 -13.47
N GLU A 3 3.16 17.18 -12.46
CA GLU A 3 3.98 17.33 -11.28
C GLU A 3 4.06 15.95 -10.65
N GLY A 4 5.27 15.44 -10.45
CA GLY A 4 5.46 14.21 -9.70
C GLY A 4 4.74 14.40 -8.37
N LEU A 5 3.82 13.46 -8.06
CA LEU A 5 2.99 13.44 -6.85
C LEU A 5 3.74 14.14 -5.71
N GLU A 6 3.18 15.24 -5.19
CA GLU A 6 3.69 15.96 -4.02
C GLU A 6 4.12 14.94 -2.97
N LYS A 7 5.15 15.23 -2.15
CA LYS A 7 5.63 14.34 -1.06
C LYS A 7 4.43 13.82 -0.25
N GLY A 8 3.88 12.68 -0.70
CA GLY A 8 2.50 12.35 -0.42
C GLY A 8 2.36 11.86 1.00
N SER A 9 1.12 11.87 1.48
CA SER A 9 0.47 11.23 2.64
C SER A 9 1.08 9.93 3.22
N ARG A 10 2.13 9.38 2.62
CA ARG A 10 2.88 8.22 3.08
C ARG A 10 3.23 8.32 4.58
N PRO A 11 3.00 7.24 5.35
CA PRO A 11 3.38 7.18 6.75
C PRO A 11 4.83 7.61 7.01
N THR A 12 5.01 8.43 8.05
CA THR A 12 6.33 8.98 8.44
C THR A 12 7.35 7.87 8.68
N GLU A 13 6.93 6.72 9.18
CA GLU A 13 7.76 5.53 9.40
C GLU A 13 8.41 5.04 8.11
N LEU A 14 7.69 5.10 6.98
CA LEU A 14 8.24 4.74 5.67
C LEU A 14 9.17 5.83 5.13
N THR A 15 8.88 7.10 5.43
CA THR A 15 9.76 8.22 5.06
C THR A 15 11.08 8.15 5.82
N ASP A 16 11.04 7.91 7.12
CA ASP A 16 12.21 7.70 7.99
C ASP A 16 13.01 6.47 7.52
N TRP A 17 12.32 5.38 7.14
CA TRP A 17 12.96 4.19 6.60
C TRP A 17 13.78 4.45 5.35
N ILE A 18 13.23 5.22 4.40
CA ILE A 18 13.97 5.62 3.20
C ILE A 18 15.18 6.48 3.57
N ALA A 19 14.99 7.46 4.45
CA ALA A 19 16.04 8.38 4.87
C ALA A 19 17.22 7.63 5.52
N CYS A 20 16.94 6.51 6.18
CA CYS A 20 17.93 5.61 6.78
C CYS A 20 18.53 4.57 5.80
N ALA A 21 18.32 4.73 4.48
CA ALA A 21 18.76 3.79 3.43
C ALA A 21 18.10 2.40 3.45
N ARG A 22 16.85 2.33 3.92
CA ARG A 22 15.98 1.13 3.86
C ARG A 22 16.55 -0.11 4.56
N PRO A 23 16.99 -0.04 5.82
CA PRO A 23 17.48 -1.20 6.55
C PRO A 23 16.35 -2.20 6.83
N TRP A 24 16.58 -3.48 6.55
CA TRP A 24 15.68 -4.59 6.90
C TRP A 24 16.10 -5.35 8.17
N THR A 25 17.33 -5.09 8.65
CA THR A 25 17.93 -5.71 9.83
C THR A 25 17.58 -4.92 11.10
N ASP A 26 18.25 -5.21 12.22
CA ASP A 26 18.10 -4.59 13.56
C ASP A 26 18.15 -3.05 13.59
N ARG A 27 18.51 -2.42 12.45
CA ARG A 27 18.48 -0.98 12.20
C ARG A 27 17.15 -0.49 11.61
N GLN A 28 16.09 -1.30 11.66
CA GLN A 28 14.74 -0.92 11.21
C GLN A 28 14.34 0.47 11.74
N PRO A 29 13.49 1.21 11.00
CA PRO A 29 12.94 2.47 11.47
C PRO A 29 12.25 2.27 12.82
N LYS A 30 12.08 3.37 13.57
CA LYS A 30 11.38 3.36 14.86
C LYS A 30 10.16 2.44 14.78
N LYS A 31 10.05 1.50 15.73
CA LYS A 31 8.86 0.67 15.91
C LYS A 31 7.61 1.54 15.75
N ILE A 32 6.62 1.07 15.00
CA ILE A 32 5.30 1.72 14.94
C ILE A 32 4.81 1.84 16.39
N ARG A 33 4.81 3.07 16.92
CA ARG A 33 4.46 3.34 18.34
C ARG A 33 2.97 3.52 18.52
N ASP A 34 2.34 4.08 17.50
CA ASP A 34 0.90 4.29 17.44
C ASP A 34 0.38 3.58 16.19
N LEU A 35 -0.12 2.37 16.43
CA LEU A 35 -0.63 1.51 15.36
C LEU A 35 -1.88 2.09 14.69
N ALA A 36 -2.74 2.76 15.45
CA ALA A 36 -3.99 3.32 14.92
C ALA A 36 -3.71 4.49 13.99
N THR A 37 -2.78 5.37 14.37
CA THR A 37 -2.33 6.47 13.50
C THR A 37 -1.64 5.94 12.24
N PHE A 38 -0.78 4.93 12.38
CA PHE A 38 -0.14 4.31 11.23
C PHE A 38 -1.16 3.69 10.27
N GLU A 39 -2.12 2.93 10.79
CA GLU A 39 -3.20 2.32 10.01
C GLU A 39 -3.93 3.36 9.17
N ASN A 40 -4.39 4.45 9.80
CA ASN A 40 -5.15 5.49 9.11
C ASN A 40 -4.34 6.12 7.98
N HIS A 41 -3.11 6.56 8.27
CA HIS A 41 -2.24 7.15 7.25
C HIS A 41 -1.88 6.16 6.14
N PHE A 42 -1.65 4.89 6.47
CA PHE A 42 -1.32 3.89 5.47
C PHE A 42 -2.50 3.66 4.52
N ARG A 43 -3.73 3.57 5.05
CA ARG A 43 -4.95 3.37 4.25
C ARG A 43 -5.28 4.60 3.39
N GLU A 44 -5.11 5.80 3.94
CA GLU A 44 -5.24 7.06 3.18
C GLU A 44 -4.24 7.10 2.03
N TRP A 45 -2.96 6.85 2.32
CA TRP A 45 -1.91 6.81 1.32
C TRP A 45 -2.17 5.73 0.26
N TRP A 46 -2.58 4.53 0.64
CA TRP A 46 -2.89 3.46 -0.31
C TRP A 46 -4.08 3.84 -1.21
N SER A 47 -5.07 4.55 -0.67
CA SER A 47 -6.19 5.07 -1.44
C SER A 47 -5.77 6.14 -2.47
N GLU A 48 -4.78 6.98 -2.16
CA GLU A 48 -4.28 8.00 -3.10
C GLU A 48 -3.43 7.41 -4.23
N VAL A 49 -2.81 6.25 -3.97
CA VAL A 49 -1.98 5.54 -4.96
C VAL A 49 -2.83 4.74 -5.96
N GLN A 50 -4.12 4.49 -5.67
CA GLN A 50 -4.97 3.73 -6.57
C GLN A 50 -5.24 4.48 -7.88
N PRO A 51 -5.36 3.74 -9.01
CA PRO A 51 -5.79 4.34 -10.26
C PRO A 51 -7.20 4.91 -10.13
N GLU A 52 -7.48 5.95 -10.92
CA GLU A 52 -8.83 6.51 -11.02
C GLU A 52 -9.80 5.45 -11.57
N GLY A 53 -11.04 5.49 -11.11
CA GLY A 53 -12.10 4.59 -11.56
C GLY A 53 -12.41 3.44 -10.60
N ARG A 54 -11.48 3.05 -9.70
CA ARG A 54 -11.73 1.98 -8.72
C ARG A 54 -12.95 2.26 -7.83
N MET A 55 -13.92 1.36 -7.84
CA MET A 55 -15.08 1.46 -6.95
C MET A 55 -14.73 1.16 -5.50
N LYS A 56 -15.46 1.80 -4.58
CA LYS A 56 -15.43 1.51 -3.15
C LYS A 56 -16.79 1.05 -2.66
N ASP A 57 -16.80 0.17 -1.67
CA ASP A 57 -18.02 -0.23 -0.95
C ASP A 57 -18.49 0.87 0.03
N ASP A 58 -19.63 0.64 0.69
CA ASP A 58 -20.22 1.56 1.67
C ASP A 58 -19.30 1.82 2.90
N LEU A 59 -18.27 0.99 3.09
CA LEU A 59 -17.27 1.13 4.14
C LEU A 59 -15.99 1.82 3.65
N GLY A 60 -15.98 2.29 2.40
CA GLY A 60 -14.85 2.96 1.78
C GLY A 60 -13.70 2.03 1.40
N ARG A 61 -13.92 0.72 1.34
CA ARG A 61 -12.93 -0.28 0.91
C ARG A 61 -13.03 -0.49 -0.58
N PHE A 62 -11.90 -0.67 -1.25
CA PHE A 62 -11.93 -0.93 -2.68
C PHE A 62 -12.56 -2.28 -3.00
N VAL A 63 -13.41 -2.28 -4.03
CA VAL A 63 -14.02 -3.50 -4.54
C VAL A 63 -12.99 -4.21 -5.43
N GLN A 64 -12.91 -5.54 -5.31
CA GLN A 64 -12.01 -6.40 -6.07
C GLN A 64 -12.75 -7.04 -7.25
N VAL A 65 -13.11 -6.23 -8.24
CA VAL A 65 -13.79 -6.68 -9.46
C VAL A 65 -13.03 -6.17 -10.69
N ASP A 66 -13.11 -6.92 -11.80
CA ASP A 66 -12.58 -6.45 -13.08
C ASP A 66 -13.41 -5.26 -13.56
N GLU A 67 -12.86 -4.06 -13.40
CA GLU A 67 -13.52 -2.82 -13.79
C GLU A 67 -13.10 -2.39 -15.19
N PRO A 68 -14.02 -2.34 -16.17
CA PRO A 68 -13.70 -1.88 -17.51
C PRO A 68 -13.25 -0.42 -17.47
N GLY A 69 -12.06 -0.14 -18.03
CA GLY A 69 -11.54 1.23 -18.19
C GLY A 69 -10.66 1.73 -17.05
N VAL A 70 -10.35 0.92 -16.04
CA VAL A 70 -9.28 1.25 -15.08
C VAL A 70 -7.93 1.09 -15.76
N ASP A 71 -7.17 2.18 -15.82
CA ASP A 71 -5.78 2.15 -16.30
C ASP A 71 -4.83 1.73 -15.18
N TRP A 72 -4.49 0.44 -15.17
CA TRP A 72 -3.54 -0.12 -14.22
C TRP A 72 -2.10 0.35 -14.46
N ASP A 73 -1.75 0.99 -15.57
CA ASP A 73 -0.41 1.53 -15.74
C ASP A 73 -0.17 2.79 -14.89
N ASP A 74 -1.22 3.51 -14.47
CA ASP A 74 -1.11 4.71 -13.65
C ASP A 74 -0.46 4.44 -12.27
N ILE A 75 -0.77 3.30 -11.66
CA ILE A 75 -0.12 2.92 -10.39
C ILE A 75 1.37 2.58 -10.59
N ARG A 76 1.78 2.19 -11.82
CA ARG A 76 3.21 2.01 -12.17
C ARG A 76 3.91 3.35 -12.32
N LEU A 77 3.20 4.40 -12.74
CA LEU A 77 3.72 5.76 -12.90
C LEU A 77 4.01 6.47 -11.57
N SER A 78 3.52 5.94 -10.44
CA SER A 78 3.72 6.44 -9.06
C SER A 78 5.19 6.44 -8.56
N GLY A 79 6.16 6.39 -9.48
CA GLY A 79 7.60 6.47 -9.22
C GLY A 79 8.24 5.12 -8.89
N LYS A 80 9.57 5.05 -9.09
CA LYS A 80 10.40 3.82 -9.01
C LYS A 80 10.28 2.99 -7.72
N ASN A 81 9.62 3.47 -6.67
CA ASN A 81 9.49 2.77 -5.39
C ASN A 81 8.05 2.63 -4.89
N GLY A 82 7.01 3.08 -5.62
CA GLY A 82 5.64 3.19 -5.11
C GLY A 82 5.11 1.89 -4.50
N LEU A 83 4.96 0.84 -5.31
CA LEU A 83 4.40 -0.45 -4.87
C LEU A 83 5.31 -1.22 -3.90
N TRP A 84 6.63 -1.17 -4.11
CA TRP A 84 7.58 -1.79 -3.18
C TRP A 84 7.44 -1.21 -1.76
N MET A 85 7.19 0.08 -1.66
CA MET A 85 6.99 0.75 -0.38
C MET A 85 5.66 0.40 0.29
N VAL A 86 4.62 0.16 -0.51
CA VAL A 86 3.34 -0.34 0.00
C VAL A 86 3.55 -1.71 0.65
N VAL A 87 4.22 -2.62 -0.06
CA VAL A 87 4.55 -3.96 0.48
C VAL A 87 5.39 -3.84 1.76
N ALA A 88 6.39 -2.95 1.78
CA ALA A 88 7.21 -2.74 2.97
C ALA A 88 6.40 -2.24 4.17
N GLY A 89 5.48 -1.29 3.96
CA GLY A 89 4.62 -0.80 5.04
C GLY A 89 3.64 -1.83 5.56
N LEU A 90 3.10 -2.69 4.69
CA LEU A 90 2.29 -3.85 5.12
C LEU A 90 3.10 -4.83 5.99
N CYS A 91 4.37 -5.06 5.66
CA CYS A 91 5.27 -5.86 6.47
C CYS A 91 5.54 -5.21 7.85
N PHE A 92 5.77 -3.90 7.90
CA PHE A 92 5.97 -3.18 9.17
C PHE A 92 4.72 -3.21 10.04
N TRP A 93 3.54 -2.99 9.44
CA TRP A 93 2.26 -3.13 10.13
C TRP A 93 2.07 -4.54 10.68
N GLY A 94 2.31 -5.56 9.86
CA GLY A 94 2.20 -6.96 10.27
C GLY A 94 3.18 -7.31 11.39
N GLN A 95 4.39 -6.76 11.40
CA GLN A 95 5.36 -6.92 12.49
C GLN A 95 4.89 -6.23 13.78
N ALA A 96 4.28 -5.04 13.67
CA ALA A 96 3.74 -4.31 14.82
C ALA A 96 2.56 -5.03 15.50
N LEU A 97 1.78 -5.81 14.74
CA LEU A 97 0.73 -6.69 15.27
C LEU A 97 1.28 -7.88 16.06
N GLY A 98 2.54 -8.26 15.86
CA GLY A 98 3.21 -9.31 16.62
C GLY A 98 2.94 -10.73 16.09
N SER A 99 1.84 -11.37 16.51
CA SER A 99 1.56 -12.78 16.22
C SER A 99 0.71 -13.00 14.97
N ASP A 100 0.70 -14.23 14.44
CA ASP A 100 -0.15 -14.59 13.29
C ASP A 100 -1.64 -14.50 13.64
N GLU A 101 -2.02 -14.87 14.86
CA GLU A 101 -3.40 -14.72 15.35
C GLU A 101 -3.80 -13.25 15.37
N ALA A 102 -2.93 -12.36 15.88
CA ALA A 102 -3.21 -10.92 15.91
C ALA A 102 -3.42 -10.34 14.49
N ARG A 103 -2.69 -10.86 13.49
CA ARG A 103 -2.88 -10.50 12.07
C ARG A 103 -4.21 -10.99 11.52
N LEU A 104 -4.56 -12.25 11.79
CA LEU A 104 -5.84 -12.85 11.35
C LEU A 104 -7.05 -12.15 11.97
N PHE A 105 -6.92 -11.63 13.19
CA PHE A 105 -7.96 -10.89 13.89
C PHE A 105 -7.85 -9.36 13.74
N CYS A 106 -7.06 -8.86 12.79
CA CYS A 106 -6.98 -7.45 12.43
C CYS A 106 -7.58 -7.22 11.02
N PRO A 107 -8.92 -7.04 10.90
CA PRO A 107 -9.57 -6.85 9.60
C PRO A 107 -8.96 -5.73 8.75
N PRO A 108 -8.57 -4.55 9.29
CA PRO A 108 -8.01 -3.49 8.46
C PRO A 108 -6.67 -3.87 7.80
N TRP A 109 -5.79 -4.55 8.53
CA TRP A 109 -4.53 -5.04 7.96
C TRP A 109 -4.79 -6.11 6.90
N PHE A 110 -5.67 -7.07 7.20
CA PHE A 110 -6.00 -8.16 6.28
C PHE A 110 -6.66 -7.65 4.99
N ASP A 111 -7.65 -6.76 5.10
CA ASP A 111 -8.34 -6.14 3.97
C ASP A 111 -7.35 -5.38 3.08
N CYS A 112 -6.39 -4.69 3.69
CA CYS A 112 -5.36 -3.95 2.95
C CYS A 112 -4.35 -4.89 2.26
N VAL A 113 -3.92 -5.98 2.93
CA VAL A 113 -3.08 -7.02 2.31
C VAL A 113 -3.81 -7.69 1.14
N SER A 114 -5.09 -7.99 1.31
CA SER A 114 -5.94 -8.58 0.27
C SER A 114 -6.03 -7.66 -0.94
N ASP A 115 -6.32 -6.37 -0.73
CA ASP A 115 -6.44 -5.40 -1.82
C ASP A 115 -5.12 -5.18 -2.56
N VAL A 116 -4.00 -5.01 -1.85
CA VAL A 116 -2.67 -4.88 -2.48
C VAL A 116 -2.33 -6.13 -3.29
N SER A 117 -2.63 -7.31 -2.77
CA SER A 117 -2.39 -8.57 -3.50
C SER A 117 -3.22 -8.65 -4.76
N TRP A 118 -4.49 -8.21 -4.71
CA TRP A 118 -5.36 -8.15 -5.86
C TRP A 118 -4.84 -7.18 -6.93
N VAL A 119 -4.45 -5.97 -6.54
CA VAL A 119 -3.87 -4.97 -7.45
C VAL A 119 -2.58 -5.47 -8.11
N LEU A 120 -1.71 -6.15 -7.37
CA LEU A 120 -0.50 -6.75 -7.94
C LEU A 120 -0.84 -7.83 -8.98
N ASN A 121 -1.90 -8.61 -8.77
CA ASN A 121 -2.36 -9.58 -9.77
C ASN A 121 -2.93 -8.89 -11.02
N GLU A 122 -3.69 -7.80 -10.88
CA GLU A 122 -4.17 -7.02 -12.02
C GLU A 122 -3.01 -6.43 -12.83
N LEU A 123 -1.96 -5.95 -12.17
CA LEU A 123 -0.76 -5.48 -12.85
C LEU A 123 -0.05 -6.58 -13.62
N ILE A 124 -0.03 -7.81 -13.12
CA ILE A 124 0.55 -8.96 -13.83
C ILE A 124 -0.32 -9.35 -15.03
N ARG A 125 -1.64 -9.40 -14.86
CA ARG A 125 -2.60 -9.74 -15.93
C ARG A 125 -2.50 -8.77 -17.10
N THR A 126 -2.57 -7.47 -16.81
CA THR A 126 -2.48 -6.40 -17.81
C THR A 126 -1.12 -6.40 -18.51
N PHE A 127 0.00 -6.65 -17.79
CA PHE A 127 1.31 -6.82 -18.42
C PHE A 127 1.34 -7.96 -19.45
N SER A 128 0.75 -9.11 -19.11
CA SER A 128 0.69 -10.28 -19.99
C SER A 128 -0.24 -10.10 -21.19
N SER A 129 -1.23 -9.20 -21.12
CA SER A 129 -2.14 -8.91 -22.23
C SER A 129 -1.60 -7.88 -23.22
N SER A 130 -0.55 -7.12 -22.86
CA SER A 130 0.07 -6.10 -23.72
C SER A 130 1.35 -6.56 -24.43
N ALA A 131 1.76 -7.81 -24.25
CA ALA A 131 2.94 -8.44 -24.87
C ALA A 131 2.56 -9.37 -26.02
#